data_AF-A0A482VZM1-F1
#
_entry.id   AF-A0A482VZM1-F1
#
_cell.length_a   1.000
_cell.length_b   1.000
_cell.length_c   1.000
_cell.angle_alpha   90.00
_cell.angle_beta   90.00
_cell.angle_gamma   90.00
#
_symmetry.space_group_name_H-M   'P 1'
#
loop_
_entity.id
_entity.type
_entity.pdbx_description
1 polymer ?
#
loop_
_entity_poly.entity_id
_entity_poly.type
_entity_poly.pdbx_seq_one_letter_code
_entity_poly.pdbx_strand_id
1 'polypeptide(L)'
;GIFHALVGEPGQEPKHIHTYENSGSFGELALLYNMPRAATIKAHTDGSLWAMDRQTFRRILLKSAFKKRKMYETLIESVPMLKTLQPYERMNLADALVPKTYSGGDRIIKQGDAADGMYFLEEGTVVISVLDDSGKEVEINRLGKGGYFGELALVTHRPRAASAYAEGDVKLACEYPSGRFLLPARWH
;
A
#
# COMPACT_ATOMS: atom_id res chain seq x y z
N GLY A 1 -14.29 10.45 -22.88
CA GLY A 1 -13.78 9.47 -23.84
C GLY A 1 -13.29 8.25 -23.10
N ILE A 2 -13.22 7.11 -23.79
CA ILE A 2 -12.68 5.85 -23.30
C ILE A 2 -11.22 5.75 -23.76
N PHE A 3 -10.31 5.45 -22.84
CA PHE A 3 -8.88 5.31 -23.12
C PHE A 3 -8.35 3.97 -22.60
N HIS A 4 -7.52 3.30 -23.40
CA HIS A 4 -6.91 2.02 -23.06
C HIS A 4 -5.43 2.21 -22.74
N ALA A 5 -5.01 1.70 -21.58
CA ALA A 5 -3.60 1.58 -21.21
C ALA A 5 -3.05 0.22 -21.65
N LEU A 6 -1.95 0.27 -22.39
CA LEU A 6 -1.32 -0.87 -23.03
C LEU A 6 0.15 -0.94 -22.61
N VAL A 7 0.63 -2.13 -22.25
CA VAL A 7 2.04 -2.40 -21.91
C VAL A 7 2.54 -3.53 -22.80
N GLY A 8 3.70 -3.35 -23.42
CA GLY A 8 4.30 -4.38 -24.26
C GLY A 8 5.73 -4.02 -24.64
N GLU A 9 6.53 -5.05 -24.88
CA GLU A 9 7.88 -4.90 -25.42
C GLU A 9 7.82 -4.68 -26.94
N PRO A 10 8.83 -4.00 -27.53
CA PRO A 10 8.90 -3.84 -28.98
C PRO A 10 8.87 -5.21 -29.68
N GLY A 11 7.89 -5.42 -30.56
CA GLY A 11 7.75 -6.66 -31.34
C GLY A 11 6.79 -7.70 -30.77
N GLN A 12 6.15 -7.43 -29.62
CA GLN A 12 5.05 -8.25 -29.09
C GLN A 12 3.70 -7.50 -29.15
N GLU A 13 2.61 -8.25 -29.23
CA GLU A 13 1.26 -7.71 -29.06
C GLU A 13 1.14 -7.06 -27.67
N PRO A 14 0.78 -5.77 -27.60
CA PRO A 14 0.75 -5.06 -26.33
C PRO A 14 -0.43 -5.54 -25.48
N LYS A 15 -0.15 -5.88 -24.23
CA LYS A 15 -1.14 -6.34 -23.25
C LYS A 15 -1.97 -5.16 -22.77
N HIS A 16 -3.29 -5.31 -22.82
CA HIS A 16 -4.22 -4.37 -22.20
C HIS A 16 -4.19 -4.51 -20.67
N ILE A 17 -3.90 -3.42 -19.97
CA ILE A 17 -3.78 -3.41 -18.50
C ILE A 17 -4.90 -2.63 -17.81
N HIS A 18 -5.50 -1.63 -18.46
CA HIS A 18 -6.54 -0.80 -17.81
C HIS A 18 -7.37 0.00 -18.82
N THR A 19 -8.65 0.20 -18.50
CA THR A 19 -9.59 1.06 -19.24
C THR A 19 -9.97 2.25 -18.38
N TYR A 20 -9.73 3.47 -18.88
CA TYR A 20 -10.22 4.70 -18.29
C TYR A 20 -11.54 5.10 -18.95
N GLU A 21 -12.61 5.19 -18.17
CA GLU A 21 -13.94 5.59 -18.64
C GLU A 21 -14.36 6.92 -18.02
N ASN A 22 -14.20 8.01 -18.77
CA ASN A 22 -14.58 9.38 -18.39
C ASN A 22 -14.03 9.88 -17.03
N SER A 23 -13.08 9.16 -16.44
CA SER A 23 -12.52 9.40 -15.13
C SER A 23 -11.12 8.80 -15.02
N GLY A 24 -10.36 9.24 -14.01
CA GLY A 24 -9.00 8.78 -13.76
C GLY A 24 -7.93 9.69 -14.35
N SER A 25 -6.69 9.37 -14.05
CA SER A 25 -5.50 10.08 -14.51
C SER A 25 -4.41 9.08 -14.86
N PHE A 26 -3.52 9.44 -15.78
CA PHE A 26 -2.40 8.61 -16.17
C PHE A 26 -1.14 9.44 -16.44
N GLY A 27 0.02 8.80 -16.31
CA GLY A 27 1.31 9.39 -16.65
C GLY A 27 1.98 10.14 -15.51
N GLU A 28 1.39 10.13 -14.32
CA GLU A 28 1.95 10.61 -13.05
C GLU A 28 3.30 9.96 -12.76
N LEU A 29 3.47 8.66 -12.99
CA LEU A 29 4.77 7.98 -12.77
C LEU A 29 5.92 8.64 -13.53
N ALA A 30 5.70 9.04 -14.79
CA ALA A 30 6.70 9.71 -15.61
C ALA A 30 7.00 11.13 -15.09
N LEU A 31 6.00 11.81 -14.52
CA LEU A 31 6.15 13.14 -13.94
C LEU A 31 6.84 13.08 -12.56
N LEU A 32 6.59 12.02 -11.78
CA LEU A 32 7.12 11.80 -10.43
C LEU A 32 8.58 11.34 -10.45
N TYR A 33 8.87 10.27 -11.19
CA TYR A 33 10.14 9.55 -11.10
C TYR A 33 11.11 9.86 -12.24
N ASN A 34 10.73 10.74 -13.17
CA ASN A 34 11.49 10.95 -14.42
C ASN A 34 11.75 9.64 -15.19
N MET A 35 10.83 8.69 -15.07
CA MET A 35 10.91 7.41 -15.77
C MET A 35 10.33 7.55 -17.19
N PRO A 36 10.77 6.69 -18.14
CA PRO A 36 10.08 6.51 -19.41
C PRO A 36 8.59 6.18 -19.18
N ARG A 37 7.75 6.44 -20.20
CA ARG A 37 6.32 6.11 -20.13
C ARG A 37 6.15 4.61 -19.83
N ALA A 38 5.54 4.29 -18.69
CA ALA A 38 5.32 2.91 -18.26
C ALA A 38 4.27 2.18 -19.10
N ALA A 39 3.39 2.92 -19.78
CA ALA A 39 2.35 2.39 -20.65
C ALA A 39 2.08 3.34 -21.82
N THR A 40 1.58 2.79 -22.92
CA THR A 40 0.99 3.53 -24.03
C THR A 40 -0.49 3.74 -23.77
N ILE A 41 -0.98 4.97 -23.94
CA ILE A 41 -2.41 5.28 -23.85
C ILE A 41 -2.95 5.46 -25.27
N LYS A 42 -3.99 4.70 -25.63
CA LYS A 42 -4.71 4.86 -26.89
C LYS A 42 -6.15 5.30 -26.62
N ALA A 43 -6.61 6.30 -27.35
CA ALA A 43 -8.03 6.67 -27.35
C ALA A 43 -8.82 5.57 -28.07
N HIS A 44 -9.86 5.06 -27.42
CA HIS A 44 -10.81 4.12 -28.02
C HIS A 44 -12.04 4.86 -28.56
N THR A 45 -12.36 6.03 -28.00
CA THR A 45 -13.38 6.95 -28.50
C THR A 45 -12.83 8.37 -28.54
N ASP A 46 -13.52 9.26 -29.24
CA ASP A 46 -13.28 10.69 -29.10
C ASP A 46 -13.41 11.14 -27.63
N GLY A 47 -12.59 12.09 -27.25
CA GLY A 47 -12.54 12.60 -25.90
C GLY A 47 -11.54 13.74 -25.73
N SER A 48 -11.72 14.48 -24.65
CA SER A 48 -10.80 15.55 -24.25
C SER A 48 -10.06 15.15 -22.98
N LEU A 49 -8.81 15.59 -22.88
CA LEU A 49 -7.95 15.36 -21.72
C LEU A 49 -7.47 16.70 -21.19
N TRP A 50 -7.42 16.82 -19.87
CA TRP A 50 -6.68 17.88 -19.19
C TRP A 50 -5.24 17.43 -19.03
N ALA A 51 -4.30 18.26 -19.48
CA ALA A 51 -2.87 17.99 -19.37
C ALA A 51 -2.21 18.94 -18.37
N MET A 52 -1.25 18.41 -17.61
CA MET A 52 -0.42 19.19 -16.69
C MET A 52 1.05 18.92 -16.99
N ASP A 53 1.86 19.99 -17.04
CA ASP A 53 3.29 19.84 -17.22
C ASP A 53 3.99 19.38 -15.92
N ARG A 54 5.19 18.84 -16.09
CA ARG A 54 6.00 18.28 -15.00
C ARG A 54 6.32 19.30 -13.91
N GLN A 55 6.62 20.55 -14.27
CA GLN A 55 7.04 21.56 -13.30
C GLN A 55 5.84 21.95 -12.43
N THR A 56 4.68 22.19 -13.05
CA THR A 56 3.43 22.46 -12.35
C THR A 56 3.03 21.31 -11.45
N PHE A 57 3.09 20.06 -11.94
CA PHE A 57 2.77 18.87 -11.18
C PHE A 57 3.67 18.68 -9.95
N ARG A 58 5.00 18.80 -10.10
CA ARG A 58 5.96 18.69 -8.98
C ARG A 58 5.82 19.81 -7.96
N ARG A 59 5.44 21.02 -8.39
CA ARG A 59 5.22 22.17 -7.51
C ARG A 59 3.94 22.01 -6.69
N ILE A 60 2.87 21.51 -7.29
CA ILE A 60 1.56 21.32 -6.62
C ILE A 60 1.61 20.15 -5.63
N LEU A 61 2.27 19.03 -5.97
CA LEU A 61 2.35 17.84 -5.12
C LEU A 61 3.33 17.93 -3.93
N LEU A 62 3.78 19.14 -3.58
CA LEU A 62 4.66 19.53 -2.46
C LEU A 62 5.31 18.37 -1.70
N LYS A 63 6.65 18.32 -1.77
CA LYS A 63 7.65 17.45 -1.08
C LYS A 63 7.16 16.43 -0.04
N SER A 64 6.26 16.77 0.90
CA SER A 64 5.73 15.87 1.92
C SER A 64 4.87 14.73 1.36
N ALA A 65 3.92 15.00 0.44
CA ALA A 65 3.08 13.96 -0.15
C ALA A 65 3.92 13.00 -1.02
N PHE A 66 4.85 13.57 -1.80
CA PHE A 66 5.84 12.80 -2.55
C PHE A 66 6.73 11.95 -1.63
N LYS A 67 7.26 12.53 -0.56
CA LYS A 67 8.12 11.80 0.39
C LYS A 67 7.36 10.68 1.09
N LYS A 68 6.09 10.90 1.45
CA LYS A 68 5.23 9.90 2.07
C LYS A 68 4.95 8.72 1.12
N ARG A 69 4.58 9.00 -0.14
CA ARG A 69 4.41 7.95 -1.16
C ARG A 69 5.68 7.15 -1.41
N LYS A 70 6.80 7.84 -1.61
CA LYS A 70 8.09 7.18 -1.82
C LYS A 70 8.48 6.28 -0.64
N MET A 71 8.22 6.75 0.59
CA MET A 71 8.43 5.93 1.78
C MET A 71 7.57 4.66 1.75
N TYR A 72 6.29 4.77 1.40
CA TYR A 72 5.38 3.63 1.28
C TYR A 72 5.77 2.66 0.17
N GLU A 73 6.19 3.15 -1.00
CA GLU A 73 6.71 2.29 -2.06
C GLU A 73 7.94 1.49 -1.59
N THR A 74 8.88 2.12 -0.87
CA THR A 74 10.04 1.43 -0.31
C THR A 74 9.63 0.36 0.72
N LEU A 75 8.60 0.60 1.52
CA LEU A 75 8.05 -0.40 2.44
C LEU A 75 7.41 -1.57 1.69
N ILE A 76 6.68 -1.30 0.60
CA ILE A 76 6.07 -2.35 -0.24
C ILE A 76 7.17 -3.16 -0.96
N GLU A 77 8.23 -2.53 -1.43
CA GLU A 77 9.39 -3.20 -2.05
C GLU A 77 10.15 -4.12 -1.10
N SER A 78 10.10 -3.87 0.22
CA SER A 78 10.78 -4.72 1.19
C SER A 78 10.08 -6.08 1.37
N VAL A 79 8.80 -6.19 1.00
CA VAL A 79 8.02 -7.42 1.11
C VAL A 79 8.22 -8.30 -0.14
N PRO A 80 8.82 -9.50 -0.02
CA PRO A 80 9.16 -10.33 -1.18
C PRO A 80 7.97 -10.65 -2.10
N MET A 81 6.80 -10.95 -1.54
CA MET A 81 5.61 -11.29 -2.33
C MET A 81 5.02 -10.10 -3.11
N LEU A 82 5.32 -8.86 -2.70
CA LEU A 82 4.86 -7.64 -3.36
C LEU A 82 5.88 -7.08 -4.37
N LYS A 83 7.03 -7.73 -4.52
CA LYS A 83 8.04 -7.34 -5.53
C LYS A 83 7.57 -7.62 -6.95
N THR A 84 6.65 -8.56 -7.14
CA THR A 84 6.07 -8.92 -8.45
C THR A 84 5.10 -7.88 -9.00
N LEU A 85 4.63 -6.95 -8.15
CA LEU A 85 3.74 -5.88 -8.55
C LEU A 85 4.41 -4.94 -9.54
N GLN A 86 3.69 -4.62 -10.62
CA GLN A 86 4.10 -3.60 -11.57
C GLN A 86 4.15 -2.23 -10.90
N PRO A 87 4.95 -1.27 -11.43
CA PRO A 87 5.09 0.06 -10.82
C PRO A 87 3.76 0.78 -10.55
N TYR A 88 2.78 0.65 -11.45
CA TYR A 88 1.45 1.25 -11.26
C TYR A 88 0.64 0.56 -10.14
N GLU A 89 0.75 -0.77 -10.01
CA GLU A 89 0.06 -1.54 -8.97
C GLU A 89 0.62 -1.19 -7.58
N ARG A 90 1.95 -1.05 -7.51
CA ARG A 90 2.65 -0.61 -6.31
C ARG A 90 2.24 0.81 -5.91
N MET A 91 2.10 1.71 -6.88
CA MET A 91 1.65 3.07 -6.64
C MET A 91 0.21 3.10 -6.12
N ASN A 92 -0.69 2.33 -6.75
CA ASN A 92 -2.07 2.21 -6.29
C ASN A 92 -2.16 1.65 -4.86
N LEU A 93 -1.35 0.63 -4.55
CA LEU A 93 -1.26 0.09 -3.19
C LEU A 93 -0.72 1.12 -2.19
N ALA A 94 0.34 1.85 -2.55
CA ALA A 94 0.90 2.92 -1.72
C ALA A 94 -0.13 4.03 -1.45
N ASP A 95 -0.97 4.35 -2.44
CA ASP A 95 -2.06 5.32 -2.29
C ASP A 95 -3.22 4.80 -1.42
N ALA A 96 -3.43 3.48 -1.36
CA ALA A 96 -4.45 2.85 -0.53
C ALA A 96 -4.04 2.70 0.95
N LEU A 97 -2.75 2.86 1.28
CA LEU A 97 -2.26 2.74 2.64
C LEU A 97 -2.74 3.90 3.53
N VAL A 98 -3.36 3.54 4.66
CA VAL A 98 -3.87 4.49 5.66
C VAL A 98 -2.97 4.44 6.90
N PRO A 99 -2.50 5.60 7.41
CA PRO A 99 -1.73 5.64 8.64
C PRO A 99 -2.60 5.30 9.86
N LYS A 100 -2.04 4.55 10.80
CA LYS A 100 -2.61 4.27 12.13
C LYS A 100 -1.57 4.53 13.21
N THR A 101 -2.03 4.94 14.38
CA THR A 101 -1.18 5.17 15.56
C THR A 101 -1.68 4.34 16.72
N TYR A 102 -0.74 3.81 17.50
CA TYR A 102 -0.98 3.00 18.69
C TYR A 102 -0.09 3.51 19.82
N SER A 103 -0.57 3.43 21.04
CA SER A 103 0.19 3.77 22.25
C SER A 103 0.86 2.52 22.84
N GLY A 104 1.85 2.73 23.72
CA GLY A 104 2.57 1.63 24.34
C GLY A 104 1.66 0.66 25.08
N GLY A 105 1.79 -0.63 24.76
CA GLY A 105 0.97 -1.71 25.31
C GLY A 105 -0.26 -2.06 24.47
N ASP A 106 -0.62 -1.24 23.47
CA ASP A 106 -1.76 -1.55 22.59
C ASP A 106 -1.51 -2.85 21.82
N ARG A 107 -2.55 -3.69 21.76
CA ARG A 107 -2.54 -4.88 20.91
C ARG A 107 -3.03 -4.53 19.51
N ILE A 108 -2.15 -4.69 18.53
CA ILE A 108 -2.40 -4.38 17.12
C ILE A 108 -3.04 -5.58 16.41
N ILE A 109 -2.54 -6.78 16.68
CA ILE A 109 -3.07 -8.05 16.18
C ILE A 109 -3.14 -9.04 17.33
N LYS A 110 -4.15 -9.89 17.34
CA LYS A 110 -4.25 -11.03 18.25
C LYS A 110 -4.07 -12.35 17.49
N GLN A 111 -3.28 -13.26 18.04
CA GLN A 111 -3.18 -14.63 17.54
C GLN A 111 -4.56 -15.30 17.49
N GLY A 112 -4.81 -16.04 16.41
CA GLY A 112 -6.06 -16.78 16.19
C GLY A 112 -7.20 -15.95 15.56
N ASP A 113 -7.07 -14.62 15.48
CA ASP A 113 -8.08 -13.80 14.81
C ASP A 113 -8.01 -13.96 13.28
N ALA A 114 -9.08 -13.59 12.59
CA ALA A 114 -9.09 -13.52 11.14
C ALA A 114 -8.18 -12.38 10.65
N ALA A 115 -7.55 -12.57 9.49
CA ALA A 115 -6.72 -11.53 8.89
C ALA A 115 -7.60 -10.43 8.26
N ASP A 116 -7.32 -9.19 8.63
CA ASP A 116 -7.98 -7.99 8.11
C ASP A 116 -7.05 -7.11 7.26
N GLY A 117 -5.78 -7.52 7.11
CA GLY A 117 -4.77 -6.77 6.35
C GLY A 117 -3.35 -7.09 6.81
N MET A 118 -2.38 -6.34 6.29
CA MET A 118 -1.00 -6.35 6.77
C MET A 118 -0.57 -4.94 7.15
N TYR A 119 0.50 -4.85 7.93
CA TYR A 119 0.94 -3.63 8.57
C TYR A 119 2.41 -3.35 8.25
N PHE A 120 2.74 -2.10 8.00
CA PHE A 120 4.09 -1.61 7.76
C PHE A 120 4.47 -0.61 8.85
N LEU A 121 5.64 -0.75 9.49
CA LEU A 121 6.12 0.16 10.52
C LEU A 121 6.71 1.43 9.90
N GLU A 122 6.06 2.57 10.14
CA GLU A 122 6.62 3.89 9.84
C GLU A 122 7.60 4.33 10.94
N GLU A 123 7.19 4.20 12.20
CA GLU A 123 7.89 4.68 13.39
C GLU A 123 7.53 3.82 14.62
N GLY A 124 8.44 3.76 15.60
CA GLY A 124 8.28 2.96 16.82
C GLY A 124 8.75 1.52 16.69
N THR A 125 8.40 0.71 17.70
CA THR A 125 8.77 -0.71 17.82
C THR A 125 7.54 -1.56 18.06
N VAL A 126 7.43 -2.69 17.36
CA VAL A 126 6.37 -3.69 17.57
C VAL A 126 6.97 -5.00 18.04
N VAL A 127 6.39 -5.56 19.09
CA VAL A 127 6.77 -6.84 19.67
C VAL A 127 5.80 -7.91 19.15
N ILE A 128 6.35 -9.01 18.63
CA ILE A 128 5.58 -10.16 18.14
C ILE A 128 5.69 -11.27 19.16
N SER A 129 4.55 -11.77 19.63
CA SER A 129 4.47 -12.86 20.61
C SER A 129 3.52 -13.97 20.16
N VAL A 130 3.78 -15.18 20.63
CA VAL A 130 2.90 -16.35 20.46
C VAL A 130 2.52 -16.92 21.81
N LEU A 131 1.32 -17.46 21.91
CA LEU A 131 0.93 -18.29 23.04
C LEU A 131 1.64 -19.64 22.93
N ASP A 132 2.41 -19.98 23.96
CA ASP A 132 2.97 -21.32 24.11
C ASP A 132 1.91 -22.34 24.58
N ASP A 133 2.29 -23.61 24.68
CA ASP A 133 1.39 -24.69 25.10
C ASP A 133 0.83 -24.51 26.53
N SER A 134 1.47 -23.67 27.35
CA SER A 134 1.01 -23.33 28.70
C SER A 134 0.04 -22.15 28.73
N GLY A 135 -0.24 -21.53 27.58
CA GLY A 135 -1.07 -20.34 27.46
C GLY A 135 -0.35 -19.05 27.85
N LYS A 136 0.98 -19.07 27.96
CA LYS A 136 1.79 -17.89 28.25
C LYS A 136 2.24 -17.25 26.93
N GLU A 137 2.17 -15.92 26.87
CA GLU A 137 2.76 -15.20 25.73
C GLU A 137 4.29 -15.20 25.82
N VAL A 138 4.91 -15.69 24.75
CA VAL A 138 6.35 -15.71 24.55
C VAL A 138 6.67 -14.82 23.36
N GLU A 139 7.52 -13.83 23.59
CA GLU A 139 8.04 -13.00 22.51
C GLU A 139 8.94 -13.81 21.58
N ILE A 140 8.72 -13.65 20.27
CA ILE A 140 9.49 -14.34 19.23
C ILE A 140 10.23 -13.37 18.31
N ASN A 141 9.84 -12.10 18.27
CA ASN A 141 10.50 -11.11 17.42
C ASN A 141 10.19 -9.67 17.86
N ARG A 142 11.06 -8.73 17.46
CA ARG A 142 10.81 -7.28 17.53
C ARG A 142 11.09 -6.64 16.19
N LEU A 143 10.16 -5.78 15.77
CA LEU A 143 10.20 -5.07 14.50
C LEU A 143 10.35 -3.58 14.76
N GLY A 144 11.27 -2.94 14.05
CA GLY A 144 11.42 -1.49 14.03
C GLY A 144 10.95 -0.89 12.71
N LYS A 145 11.17 0.42 12.56
CA LYS A 145 10.95 1.16 11.31
C LYS A 145 11.44 0.42 10.08
N GLY A 146 10.60 0.31 9.06
CA GLY A 146 10.88 -0.46 7.84
C GLY A 146 10.41 -1.91 7.87
N GLY A 147 10.11 -2.43 9.06
CA GLY A 147 9.53 -3.76 9.24
C GLY A 147 8.07 -3.83 8.79
N TYR A 148 7.60 -5.05 8.59
CA TYR A 148 6.20 -5.34 8.29
C TYR A 148 5.77 -6.62 9.01
N PHE A 149 4.47 -6.80 9.18
CA PHE A 149 3.90 -7.99 9.80
C PHE A 149 2.43 -8.22 9.39
N GLY A 150 1.94 -9.44 9.63
CA GLY A 150 0.55 -9.83 9.36
C GLY A 150 0.32 -10.34 7.93
N GLU A 151 1.34 -10.40 7.09
CA GLU A 151 1.28 -10.90 5.72
C GLU A 151 0.98 -12.40 5.65
N LEU A 152 1.48 -13.19 6.61
CA LEU A 152 1.39 -14.65 6.55
C LEU A 152 -0.06 -15.15 6.49
N ALA A 153 -0.95 -14.51 7.26
CA ALA A 153 -2.35 -14.89 7.31
C ALA A 153 -3.11 -14.55 6.01
N LEU A 154 -2.66 -13.53 5.27
CA LEU A 154 -3.20 -13.19 3.95
C LEU A 154 -2.80 -14.21 2.88
N VAL A 155 -1.56 -14.70 2.93
CA VAL A 155 -1.02 -15.66 1.95
C VAL A 155 -1.53 -17.07 2.21
N THR A 156 -1.55 -17.48 3.47
CA THR A 156 -1.87 -18.87 3.85
C THR A 156 -3.37 -19.11 4.02
N HIS A 157 -4.18 -18.05 4.04
CA HIS A 157 -5.60 -18.09 4.39
C HIS A 157 -5.88 -18.78 5.74
N ARG A 158 -4.93 -18.69 6.67
CA ARG A 158 -5.04 -19.19 8.04
C ARG A 158 -5.22 -18.03 9.01
N PRO A 159 -5.75 -18.27 10.23
CA PRO A 159 -5.79 -17.26 11.28
C PRO A 159 -4.41 -16.69 11.61
N ARG A 160 -4.39 -15.54 12.28
CA ARG A 160 -3.16 -14.85 12.72
C ARG A 160 -2.28 -15.82 13.52
N ALA A 161 -1.05 -16.03 13.05
CA ALA A 161 -0.11 -16.96 13.67
C ALA A 161 0.47 -16.46 15.00
N ALA A 162 0.47 -15.14 15.21
CA ALA A 162 1.05 -14.47 16.37
C ALA A 162 0.24 -13.21 16.72
N SER A 163 0.38 -12.76 17.97
CA SER A 163 -0.06 -11.44 18.43
C SER A 163 1.03 -10.39 18.15
N ALA A 164 0.63 -9.13 18.03
CA ALA A 164 1.53 -8.00 17.84
C ALA A 164 1.15 -6.85 18.78
N TYR A 165 2.14 -6.28 19.46
CA TYR A 165 1.97 -5.27 20.49
C TYR A 165 2.86 -4.05 20.23
N ALA A 166 2.35 -2.86 20.49
CA ALA A 166 3.12 -1.62 20.42
C ALA A 166 4.05 -1.50 21.64
N GLU A 167 5.35 -1.26 21.41
CA GLU A 167 6.31 -0.88 22.43
C GLU A 167 6.57 0.62 22.34
N GLY A 168 5.94 1.37 23.26
CA GLY A 168 5.84 2.83 23.17
C GLY A 168 4.89 3.27 22.05
N ASP A 169 4.99 4.53 21.65
CA ASP A 169 4.17 5.07 20.56
C ASP A 169 4.64 4.52 19.21
N VAL A 170 3.70 3.92 18.48
CA VAL A 170 3.94 3.27 17.19
C VAL A 170 3.08 3.90 16.12
N LYS A 171 3.67 4.11 14.95
CA LYS A 171 2.96 4.54 13.75
C LYS A 171 3.11 3.50 12.65
N LEU A 172 1.97 3.06 12.13
CA LEU A 172 1.87 2.04 11.09
C LEU A 172 1.18 2.60 9.85
N ALA A 173 1.40 1.95 8.72
CA ALA A 173 0.56 2.04 7.53
C ALA A 173 -0.09 0.68 7.28
N CYS A 174 -1.38 0.65 6.93
CA CYS A 174 -2.08 -0.58 6.58
C CYS A 174 -3.13 -0.33 5.48
N GLU A 175 -3.38 -1.33 4.67
CA GLU A 175 -4.49 -1.34 3.72
C GLU A 175 -5.76 -1.77 4.45
N TYR A 176 -6.87 -1.04 4.26
CA TYR A 176 -8.18 -1.57 4.61
C TYR A 176 -8.72 -2.34 3.41
N PRO A 177 -9.23 -3.57 3.59
CA PRO A 177 -9.94 -4.24 2.50
C PRO A 177 -11.06 -3.32 2.04
N SER A 178 -11.02 -3.00 0.74
CA SER A 178 -11.97 -2.16 0.03
C SER A 178 -13.37 -2.76 0.17
N GLY A 179 -14.07 -2.40 1.25
CA GLY A 179 -15.33 -3.04 1.65
C GLY A 179 -15.94 -2.53 2.96
N ARG A 180 -15.20 -1.76 3.79
CA ARG A 180 -15.77 -1.05 4.94
C ARG A 180 -15.44 0.43 4.88
N PHE A 181 -16.20 1.18 4.09
CA PHE A 181 -16.59 2.54 4.49
C PHE A 181 -17.47 2.41 5.74
N LEU A 182 -16.88 2.16 6.91
CA LEU A 182 -17.55 2.51 8.15
C LEU A 182 -17.36 4.01 8.30
N LEU A 183 -18.47 4.72 8.04
CA LEU A 183 -18.69 6.09 8.46
C LEU A 183 -18.09 6.30 9.86
N PRO A 184 -17.44 7.45 10.15
CA PRO A 184 -17.01 7.74 11.50
C PRO A 184 -18.22 7.64 12.42
N ALA A 185 -18.15 6.70 13.36
CA ALA A 185 -19.14 6.58 14.43
C ALA A 185 -19.26 7.96 15.08
N ARG A 186 -20.44 8.56 14.89
CA ARG A 186 -20.84 9.76 15.61
C ARG A 186 -20.88 9.41 17.09
N TRP A 187 -20.05 10.08 17.87
CA TRP A 187 -20.28 10.24 19.30
C TRP A 187 -21.46 11.22 19.46
N HIS A 188 -22.56 10.74 20.02
CA HIS A 188 -23.43 11.38 21.03
C HIS A 188 -24.60 10.46 21.33
#